data_AF-A0A453KKA1-F1
#
_entry.id   AF-A0A453KKA1-F1
#
_cell.length_a   1.000
_cell.length_b   1.000
_cell.length_c   1.000
_cell.angle_alpha   90.00
_cell.angle_beta   90.00
_cell.angle_gamma   90.00
#
_symmetry.space_group_name_H-M   'P 1'
#
loop_
_entity.id
_entity.type
_entity.pdbx_description
1 polymer ?
#
loop_
_entity_poly.entity_id
_entity_poly.type
_entity_poly.pdbx_seq_one_letter_code
_entity_poly.pdbx_strand_id
1 'polypeptide(L)'
;MLVYLGGLTFLMYKLPLVECLMFGALISATDPVTVLSIFQELGSDVNLYALVFGESVLNDAMAISLYRTMSSVRSNAAGGENIFMMILQFLEIFVGSMSSGVGVGFISSLLFKYAGLDIDNLQNLECCLFVLFPYFSRTWLVRNCFYTIHRDGYEALYIL
;
A
#
# COMPACT_ATOMS: atom_id res chain seq x y z
N MET A 1 -17.98 -8.55 -7.08
CA MET A 1 -18.76 -9.28 -8.11
C MET A 1 -20.27 -9.15 -7.92
N LEU A 2 -20.78 -9.27 -6.69
CA LEU A 2 -22.22 -9.14 -6.39
C LEU A 2 -22.81 -7.77 -6.77
N VAL A 3 -22.07 -6.68 -6.53
CA VAL A 3 -22.44 -5.30 -6.93
C VAL A 3 -22.55 -5.14 -8.46
N TYR A 4 -21.64 -5.76 -9.22
CA TYR A 4 -21.68 -5.74 -10.69
C TYR A 4 -22.92 -6.46 -11.22
N LEU A 5 -23.24 -7.64 -10.65
CA LEU A 5 -24.46 -8.39 -10.98
C LEU A 5 -25.73 -7.59 -10.62
N GLY A 6 -25.75 -6.94 -9.46
CA GLY A 6 -26.85 -6.06 -9.03
C GLY A 6 -27.06 -4.82 -9.91
N GLY A 7 -25.99 -4.26 -10.45
CA GLY A 7 -26.04 -3.20 -11.48
C GLY A 7 -26.52 -3.69 -12.84
N LEU A 8 -26.27 -4.96 -13.18
CA LEU A 8 -26.79 -5.60 -14.38
C LEU A 8 -28.31 -5.83 -14.30
N THR A 9 -28.82 -6.17 -13.11
CA THR A 9 -30.24 -6.40 -12.82
C THR A 9 -31.04 -5.13 -12.49
N PHE A 10 -30.49 -3.93 -12.79
CA PHE A 10 -31.10 -2.62 -12.53
C PHE A 10 -31.48 -2.32 -11.06
N LEU A 11 -30.95 -3.09 -10.11
CA LEU A 11 -31.23 -2.91 -8.69
C LEU A 11 -30.30 -1.87 -8.05
N MET A 12 -29.16 -1.59 -8.69
CA MET A 12 -28.15 -0.62 -8.27
C MET A 12 -27.58 0.15 -9.47
N TYR A 13 -26.79 1.21 -9.20
CA TYR A 13 -26.12 2.00 -10.23
C TYR A 13 -25.14 1.13 -11.06
N LYS A 14 -25.13 1.28 -12.38
CA LYS A 14 -24.22 0.54 -13.27
C LYS A 14 -22.79 1.06 -13.11
N LEU A 15 -22.00 0.35 -12.31
CA LEU A 15 -20.57 0.55 -12.18
C LEU A 15 -19.82 -0.35 -13.16
N PRO A 16 -18.79 0.15 -13.87
CA PRO A 16 -17.94 -0.68 -14.71
C PRO A 16 -17.18 -1.71 -13.86
N LEU A 17 -16.80 -2.82 -14.48
CA LEU A 17 -16.19 -3.97 -13.80
C LEU A 17 -14.90 -3.60 -13.05
N VAL A 18 -14.09 -2.70 -13.61
CA VAL A 18 -12.86 -2.19 -12.98
C VAL A 18 -13.17 -1.44 -11.67
N GLU A 19 -14.20 -0.60 -11.64
CA GLU A 19 -14.60 0.12 -10.42
C GLU A 19 -15.13 -0.84 -9.35
N CYS A 20 -15.84 -1.90 -9.75
CA CYS A 20 -16.27 -2.95 -8.82
C CYS A 20 -15.09 -3.73 -8.23
N LEU A 21 -14.03 -3.96 -9.01
CA LEU A 21 -12.80 -4.61 -8.54
C LEU A 21 -12.01 -3.69 -7.61
N MET A 22 -11.90 -2.40 -7.93
CA MET A 22 -11.27 -1.40 -7.06
C MET A 22 -11.98 -1.31 -5.71
N PHE A 23 -13.31 -1.27 -5.72
CA PHE A 23 -14.12 -1.27 -4.50
C PHE A 23 -13.93 -2.55 -3.69
N GLY A 24 -13.89 -3.71 -4.36
CA GLY A 24 -13.60 -4.99 -3.71
C GLY A 24 -12.21 -5.03 -3.07
N ALA A 25 -11.19 -4.49 -3.74
CA ALA A 25 -9.84 -4.39 -3.19
C ALA A 25 -9.79 -3.51 -1.95
N LEU A 26 -10.48 -2.35 -1.95
CA LEU A 26 -10.53 -1.44 -0.81
C LEU A 26 -11.20 -2.04 0.42
N ILE A 27 -12.29 -2.80 0.23
CA ILE A 27 -13.00 -3.45 1.35
C ILE A 27 -12.29 -4.72 1.83
N SER A 28 -11.39 -5.28 1.02
CA SER A 28 -10.59 -6.44 1.41
C SER A 28 -9.67 -6.14 2.58
N ALA A 29 -9.22 -4.90 2.75
CA ALA A 29 -8.40 -4.46 3.88
C ALA A 29 -9.10 -4.78 5.22
N THR A 30 -8.40 -5.49 6.10
CA THR A 30 -8.93 -5.98 7.38
C THR A 30 -8.29 -5.22 8.54
N ASP A 31 -9.10 -4.64 9.41
CA ASP A 31 -8.62 -4.00 10.63
C ASP A 31 -8.66 -4.99 11.82
N PRO A 32 -7.50 -5.41 12.39
CA PRO A 32 -7.45 -6.36 13.49
C PRO A 32 -7.60 -5.67 14.85
N VAL A 33 -7.61 -4.33 14.95
CA VAL A 33 -7.42 -3.61 16.21
C VAL A 33 -8.37 -4.08 17.32
N THR A 34 -9.65 -4.28 17.00
CA THR A 34 -10.66 -4.75 17.96
C THR A 34 -10.47 -6.22 18.36
N VAL A 35 -10.05 -7.07 17.43
CA VAL A 35 -9.81 -8.50 17.70
C VAL A 35 -8.54 -8.67 18.54
N LEU A 36 -7.54 -7.84 18.25
CA LEU A 36 -6.24 -7.85 18.90
C LEU A 36 -6.33 -7.39 20.36
N SER A 37 -7.16 -6.39 20.67
CA SER A 37 -7.42 -5.95 22.04
C SER A 37 -8.08 -7.03 22.90
N ILE A 38 -9.01 -7.81 22.32
CA ILE A 38 -9.67 -8.91 23.02
C ILE A 38 -8.70 -10.07 23.26
N PHE A 39 -7.83 -10.38 22.29
CA PHE A 39 -6.82 -11.43 22.44
C PHE A 39 -5.79 -11.13 23.53
N GLN A 40 -5.42 -9.85 23.72
CA GLN A 40 -4.55 -9.45 24.83
C GLN A 40 -5.24 -9.64 26.19
N GLU A 41 -6.53 -9.36 26.29
CA GLU A 41 -7.33 -9.54 27.51
C GLU A 41 -7.51 -11.01 27.88
N LEU A 42 -7.58 -11.89 26.88
CA LEU A 42 -7.71 -13.35 27.04
C LEU A 42 -6.39 -14.07 27.33
N GLY A 43 -5.25 -13.36 27.34
CA GLY A 43 -3.94 -13.95 27.58
C GLY A 43 -3.43 -14.84 26.43
N SER A 44 -3.75 -14.50 25.18
CA SER A 44 -3.33 -15.30 24.01
C SER A 44 -1.80 -15.27 23.80
N ASP A 45 -1.27 -16.32 23.17
CA ASP A 45 0.15 -16.41 22.82
C ASP A 45 0.58 -15.23 21.93
N VAL A 46 1.73 -14.63 22.27
CA VAL A 46 2.36 -13.52 21.53
C VAL A 46 2.57 -13.89 20.06
N ASN A 47 2.77 -15.17 19.75
CA ASN A 47 2.89 -15.66 18.38
C ASN A 47 1.59 -15.47 17.57
N LEU A 48 0.43 -15.71 18.19
CA LEU A 48 -0.87 -15.55 17.53
C LEU A 48 -1.18 -14.07 17.29
N TYR A 49 -0.84 -13.22 18.26
CA TYR A 49 -0.90 -11.76 18.14
C TYR A 49 -0.08 -11.28 16.94
N ALA A 50 1.19 -11.70 16.86
CA ALA A 50 2.10 -11.29 15.79
C ALA A 50 1.63 -11.77 14.41
N LEU A 51 1.05 -12.97 14.34
CA LEU A 51 0.52 -13.53 13.09
C LEU A 51 -0.68 -12.73 12.55
N VAL A 52 -1.69 -12.48 13.39
CA VAL A 52 -2.92 -11.74 12.99
C VAL A 52 -2.61 -10.29 12.64
N PHE A 53 -1.71 -9.66 13.40
CA PHE A 53 -1.21 -8.33 13.09
C PHE A 53 -0.49 -8.31 11.73
N GLY A 54 0.40 -9.28 11.49
CA GLY A 54 1.13 -9.40 10.23
C GLY A 54 0.23 -9.65 9.02
N GLU A 55 -0.77 -10.53 9.16
CA GLU A 55 -1.77 -10.80 8.11
C GLU A 55 -2.49 -9.52 7.69
N SER A 56 -2.93 -8.73 8.68
CA SER A 56 -3.68 -7.50 8.41
C SER A 56 -2.85 -6.44 7.71
N VAL A 57 -1.58 -6.26 8.14
CA VAL A 57 -0.65 -5.33 7.50
C VAL A 57 -0.35 -5.75 6.05
N LEU A 58 -0.15 -7.05 5.80
CA LEU A 58 0.06 -7.58 4.45
C LEU A 58 -1.19 -7.38 3.58
N ASN A 59 -2.38 -7.58 4.14
CA ASN A 59 -3.63 -7.41 3.43
C ASN A 59 -3.88 -5.94 3.02
N ASP A 60 -3.57 -4.98 3.90
CA ASP A 60 -3.63 -3.54 3.57
C ASP A 60 -2.67 -3.17 2.42
N ALA A 61 -1.45 -3.72 2.43
CA ALA A 61 -0.47 -3.53 1.37
C ALA A 61 -0.93 -4.13 0.02
N MET A 62 -1.61 -5.27 0.05
CA MET A 62 -2.20 -5.90 -1.14
C MET A 62 -3.40 -5.12 -1.67
N ALA A 63 -4.27 -4.62 -0.80
CA ALA A 63 -5.42 -3.80 -1.17
C ALA A 63 -5.00 -2.52 -1.90
N ILE A 64 -4.01 -1.79 -1.37
CA ILE A 64 -3.54 -0.54 -1.99
C ILE A 64 -2.80 -0.77 -3.31
N SER A 65 -2.02 -1.85 -3.43
CA SER A 65 -1.32 -2.18 -4.67
C SER A 65 -2.31 -2.57 -5.78
N LEU A 66 -3.30 -3.41 -5.47
CA LEU A 66 -4.38 -3.74 -6.40
C LEU A 66 -5.18 -2.51 -6.84
N TYR A 67 -5.53 -1.62 -5.91
CA TYR A 67 -6.22 -0.38 -6.23
C TYR A 67 -5.41 0.50 -7.20
N ARG A 68 -4.10 0.65 -6.97
CA ARG A 68 -3.22 1.44 -7.83
C ARG A 68 -3.10 0.85 -9.23
N THR A 69 -2.93 -0.46 -9.37
CA THR A 69 -2.89 -1.14 -10.67
C THR A 69 -4.19 -0.92 -11.42
N MET A 70 -5.34 -1.17 -10.79
CA MET A 70 -6.65 -0.99 -11.42
C MET A 70 -6.95 0.48 -11.77
N SER A 71 -6.45 1.43 -10.98
CA SER A 71 -6.54 2.85 -11.30
C SER A 71 -5.72 3.21 -12.54
N SER A 72 -4.53 2.63 -12.70
CA SER A 72 -3.67 2.87 -13.87
C SER A 72 -4.26 2.25 -15.14
N VAL A 73 -4.86 1.06 -15.04
CA VAL A 73 -5.64 0.42 -16.10
C VAL A 73 -6.80 1.32 -16.55
N ARG A 74 -7.53 1.92 -15.59
CA ARG A 74 -8.65 2.81 -15.95
C ARG A 74 -8.22 4.03 -16.75
N SER A 75 -7.02 4.59 -16.51
CA SER A 75 -6.47 5.69 -17.31
C SER A 75 -5.95 5.27 -18.69
N ASN A 76 -5.55 4.01 -18.87
CA ASN A 76 -4.93 3.50 -20.10
C ASN A 76 -5.89 2.76 -21.05
N ALA A 77 -7.19 2.75 -20.72
CA ALA A 77 -8.26 2.01 -21.39
C ALA A 77 -8.49 2.29 -22.90
N ALA A 78 -7.62 3.06 -23.57
CA ALA A 78 -7.63 3.25 -25.02
C ALA A 78 -6.92 2.11 -25.79
N GLY A 79 -6.07 1.31 -25.14
CA GLY A 79 -5.41 0.14 -25.75
C GLY A 79 -5.96 -1.16 -25.17
N GLY A 80 -6.31 -2.14 -26.00
CA GLY A 80 -6.79 -3.45 -25.53
C GLY A 80 -5.81 -4.08 -24.53
N GLU A 81 -6.18 -4.09 -23.25
CA GLU A 81 -5.24 -4.42 -22.19
C GLU A 81 -5.10 -5.93 -22.01
N ASN A 82 -3.88 -6.42 -22.17
CA ASN A 82 -3.53 -7.79 -21.86
C ASN A 82 -3.51 -7.97 -20.34
N ILE A 83 -4.25 -8.95 -19.82
CA ILE A 83 -4.21 -9.35 -18.39
C ILE A 83 -2.77 -9.56 -17.90
N PHE A 84 -1.89 -10.02 -18.80
CA PHE A 84 -0.46 -10.16 -18.54
C PHE A 84 0.23 -8.83 -18.16
N MET A 85 -0.09 -7.72 -18.83
CA MET A 85 0.45 -6.41 -18.47
C MET A 85 -0.09 -5.92 -17.13
N MET A 86 -1.36 -6.20 -16.80
CA MET A 86 -1.91 -5.89 -15.48
C MET A 86 -1.15 -6.63 -14.37
N ILE A 87 -0.84 -7.92 -14.57
CA ILE A 87 -0.09 -8.72 -13.60
C ILE A 87 1.33 -8.17 -13.44
N LEU A 88 2.01 -7.82 -14.54
CA LEU A 88 3.34 -7.23 -14.48
C LEU A 88 3.34 -5.88 -13.75
N GLN A 89 2.38 -5.01 -14.04
CA GLN A 89 2.26 -3.71 -13.38
C GLN A 89 1.94 -3.85 -11.89
N PHE A 90 1.09 -4.82 -11.52
CA PHE A 90 0.86 -5.17 -10.12
C PHE A 90 2.15 -5.62 -9.43
N LEU A 91 2.91 -6.52 -10.06
CA LEU A 91 4.17 -7.02 -9.51
C LEU A 91 5.19 -5.89 -9.36
N GLU A 92 5.29 -4.99 -10.34
CA GLU A 92 6.17 -3.83 -10.30
C GLU A 92 5.83 -2.90 -9.13
N ILE A 93 4.55 -2.54 -8.96
CA ILE A 93 4.10 -1.66 -7.88
C ILE A 93 4.30 -2.34 -6.52
N PHE A 94 3.99 -3.62 -6.40
CA PHE A 94 4.11 -4.39 -5.16
C PHE A 94 5.58 -4.60 -4.75
N VAL A 95 6.41 -5.11 -5.65
CA VAL A 95 7.84 -5.37 -5.37
C VAL A 95 8.63 -4.06 -5.25
N GLY A 96 8.32 -3.06 -6.08
CA GLY A 96 8.93 -1.73 -6.01
C GLY A 96 8.66 -1.05 -4.67
N SER A 97 7.41 -1.07 -4.19
CA SER A 97 7.08 -0.52 -2.87
C SER A 97 7.73 -1.31 -1.73
N MET A 98 7.66 -2.64 -1.75
CA MET A 98 8.30 -3.51 -0.75
C MET A 98 9.82 -3.28 -0.65
N SER A 99 10.53 -3.30 -1.78
CA SER A 99 11.99 -3.13 -1.82
C SER A 99 12.43 -1.75 -1.33
N SER A 100 11.69 -0.69 -1.69
CA SER A 100 11.97 0.66 -1.20
C SER A 100 11.76 0.81 0.31
N GLY A 101 10.71 0.19 0.86
CA GLY A 101 10.43 0.19 2.30
C GLY A 101 11.53 -0.51 3.08
N VAL A 102 11.94 -1.70 2.60
CA VAL A 102 13.06 -2.46 3.18
C VAL A 102 14.37 -1.65 3.09
N GLY A 103 14.65 -1.04 1.94
CA GLY A 103 15.85 -0.24 1.75
C GLY A 103 15.93 0.95 2.71
N VAL A 104 14.85 1.70 2.86
CA VAL A 104 14.79 2.86 3.77
C VAL A 104 14.85 2.41 5.23
N GLY A 105 14.15 1.34 5.60
CA GLY A 105 14.23 0.77 6.94
C GLY A 105 15.64 0.30 7.30
N PHE A 106 16.33 -0.34 6.36
CA PHE A 106 17.71 -0.78 6.54
C PHE A 106 18.68 0.40 6.69
N ILE A 107 18.55 1.43 5.84
CA ILE A 107 19.34 2.67 5.94
C ILE A 107 19.09 3.36 7.28
N SER A 108 17.84 3.44 7.72
CA SER A 108 17.48 4.05 9.01
C SER A 108 18.08 3.27 10.17
N SER A 109 18.01 1.94 10.17
CA SER A 109 18.63 1.08 11.19
C SER A 109 20.15 1.24 11.25
N LEU A 110 20.82 1.33 10.09
CA LEU A 110 22.24 1.61 10.00
C LEU A 110 22.58 3.00 10.54
N LEU A 111 21.81 4.03 10.17
CA LEU A 111 22.03 5.39 10.67
C LEU A 111 21.90 5.45 12.19
N PHE A 112 20.91 4.79 12.79
CA PHE A 112 20.79 4.71 14.25
C PHE A 112 22.00 4.02 14.90
N LYS A 113 22.48 2.93 14.29
CA LYS A 113 23.67 2.22 14.79
C LYS A 113 24.96 3.05 14.70
N TYR A 114 25.15 3.80 13.62
CA TYR A 114 26.36 4.61 13.39
C TYR A 114 26.33 5.99 14.05
N ALA A 115 25.15 6.58 14.23
CA ALA A 115 24.99 7.89 14.85
C ALA A 115 25.24 7.90 16.36
N GLY A 116 25.43 6.74 17.01
CA GLY A 116 25.76 6.67 18.43
C GLY A 116 24.67 7.29 19.32
N LEU A 117 23.41 7.21 18.89
CA LEU A 117 22.24 7.79 19.57
C LEU A 117 21.92 7.12 20.92
N ASP A 118 22.67 6.07 21.27
CA ASP A 118 22.60 5.38 22.56
C ASP A 118 23.13 6.23 23.75
N ILE A 119 23.76 7.38 23.48
CA ILE A 119 24.57 8.10 24.47
C ILE A 119 23.82 9.23 25.20
N ASP A 120 22.76 9.82 24.63
CA ASP A 120 22.01 10.88 25.31
C ASP A 120 20.52 10.76 25.01
N ASN A 121 19.69 11.02 26.02
CA ASN A 121 18.22 10.91 26.14
C ASN A 121 17.40 11.62 25.03
N LEU A 122 17.63 11.29 23.75
CA LEU A 122 17.13 11.93 22.53
C LEU A 122 15.97 11.15 21.91
N GLN A 123 15.12 10.51 22.73
CA GLN A 123 13.90 9.80 22.31
C GLN A 123 13.05 10.62 21.31
N ASN A 124 13.00 11.94 21.51
CA ASN A 124 12.27 12.86 20.63
C ASN A 124 12.86 12.92 19.22
N LEU A 125 14.19 12.85 19.07
CA LEU A 125 14.85 12.88 17.77
C LEU A 125 14.65 11.56 17.02
N GLU A 126 14.68 10.42 17.73
CA GLU A 126 14.39 9.10 17.15
C GLU A 126 12.98 9.03 16.59
N CYS A 127 11.99 9.50 17.35
CA CYS A 127 10.60 9.60 16.90
C CYS A 127 10.45 10.50 15.67
N CYS A 128 11.12 11.66 15.64
CA CYS A 128 11.11 12.55 14.48
C CYS A 128 11.73 11.90 13.24
N LEU A 129 12.88 11.23 13.39
CA LEU A 129 13.55 10.51 12.30
C LEU A 129 12.69 9.35 11.78
N PHE A 130 12.05 8.60 12.68
CA PHE A 130 11.15 7.50 12.34
C PHE A 130 9.96 7.95 11.49
N VAL A 131 9.44 9.16 11.71
CA VAL A 131 8.34 9.73 10.89
C VAL A 131 8.88 10.35 9.58
N LEU A 132 10.06 10.97 9.62
CA LEU A 132 10.61 11.72 8.49
C LEU A 132 11.17 10.83 7.39
N PHE A 133 11.78 9.69 7.73
CA PHE A 133 12.31 8.74 6.75
C PHE A 133 11.26 8.13 5.80
N PRO A 134 10.11 7.61 6.29
CA PRO A 134 9.02 7.14 5.44
C PRO A 134 8.45 8.25 4.55
N TYR A 135 8.35 9.48 5.08
CA TYR A 135 7.84 10.62 4.32
C TYR A 135 8.76 11.01 3.17
N PHE A 136 10.08 11.02 3.42
CA PHE A 136 11.08 11.26 2.39
C PHE A 136 11.11 10.14 1.34
N SER A 137 11.03 8.88 1.79
CA SER A 137 10.92 7.71 0.92
C SER A 137 9.72 7.80 -0.02
N ARG A 138 8.52 8.08 0.52
CA ARG A 138 7.29 8.26 -0.28
C ARG A 138 7.49 9.34 -1.36
N THR A 139 8.06 10.47 -0.98
CA THR A 139 8.26 11.61 -1.89
C THR A 139 9.31 11.32 -2.97
N TRP A 140 10.38 10.59 -2.61
CA TRP A 140 11.46 10.26 -3.54
C TRP A 140 11.08 9.15 -4.52
N LEU A 141 10.32 8.14 -4.09
CA LEU A 141 9.85 7.06 -4.94
C LEU A 141 8.77 7.54 -5.92
N VAL A 142 7.82 8.36 -5.46
CA VAL A 142 6.81 8.97 -6.35
C VAL A 142 7.49 9.87 -7.40
N ARG A 143 8.57 10.57 -7.04
CA ARG A 143 9.29 11.44 -7.98
C ARG A 143 10.27 10.72 -8.92
N ASN A 144 10.79 9.54 -8.60
CA ASN A 144 11.79 8.86 -9.45
C ASN A 144 11.24 7.64 -10.18
N CYS A 145 10.33 6.88 -9.56
CA CYS A 145 9.77 5.67 -10.16
C CYS A 145 8.60 6.02 -11.11
N PHE A 146 7.81 7.07 -10.81
CA PHE A 146 6.69 7.49 -11.66
C PHE A 146 7.11 8.41 -12.82
N TYR A 147 8.21 9.17 -12.67
CA TYR A 147 8.70 10.11 -13.68
C TYR A 147 9.35 9.42 -14.89
N THR A 148 9.73 8.15 -14.76
CA THR A 148 10.34 7.39 -15.86
C THR A 148 9.30 6.75 -16.79
N ILE A 149 8.05 6.58 -16.34
CA ILE A 149 6.98 5.92 -17.13
C ILE A 149 6.03 6.96 -17.78
N HIS A 150 5.92 8.16 -17.24
CA HIS A 150 4.95 9.17 -17.70
C HIS A 150 5.52 10.30 -18.57
N ARG A 151 6.69 10.10 -19.20
CA ARG A 151 7.27 11.13 -20.10
C ARG A 151 6.56 11.24 -21.46
N ASP A 152 5.63 10.33 -21.76
CA ASP A 152 4.79 10.42 -22.96
C ASP A 152 3.34 10.77 -22.61
N GLY A 153 3.11 12.05 -22.33
CA GLY A 153 1.80 12.67 -22.52
C GLY A 153 0.98 12.91 -21.24
N TYR A 154 0.81 14.21 -20.97
CA TYR A 154 -0.22 14.83 -20.13
C TYR A 154 0.07 14.98 -18.63
N GLU A 155 0.47 16.22 -18.33
CA GLU A 155 0.37 16.94 -17.06
C GLU A 155 -0.95 16.73 -16.30
N ALA A 156 -0.84 16.93 -14.97
CA ALA A 156 -1.89 17.02 -13.96
C ALA A 156 -2.46 15.67 -13.48
N LEU A 157 -2.66 15.41 -12.20
CA LEU A 157 -3.19 16.30 -11.18
C LEU A 157 -2.94 15.68 -9.79
N TYR A 158 -2.54 16.51 -8.84
CA TYR A 158 -2.63 16.35 -7.40
C TYR A 158 -3.69 15.35 -6.91
N ILE A 159 -3.30 14.28 -6.22
CA ILE A 159 -4.18 13.58 -5.26
C ILE A 159 -3.34 12.98 -4.12
N LEU A 160 -3.42 13.63 -2.95
CA LEU A 160 -3.30 13.15 -1.55
C LEU A 160 -2.23 12.07 -1.21
#